data_AF-A0A1J6J174-F1
#
_entry.id   AF-A0A1J6J174-F1
#
_cell.length_a   1.000
_cell.length_b   1.000
_cell.length_c   1.000
_cell.angle_alpha   90.00
_cell.angle_beta   90.00
_cell.angle_gamma   90.00
#
_symmetry.space_group_name_H-M   'P 1'
#
loop_
_entity.id
_entity.type
_entity.pdbx_description
1 polymer ?
#
loop_
_entity_poly.entity_id
_entity_poly.type
_entity_poly.pdbx_seq_one_letter_code
_entity_poly.pdbx_strand_id
1 'polypeptide(L)'
;MFRKVLFCIDAVVEIISKPLVFGLRKGEDMNPKFEEMLVKAGQRLHFGNTPLPKENAIQYTGEAFVCVTMVGTAIVYQWSRSRERQDKELLEYLKQERWRKEQEFFKERKQKLVEENQKLHQELTMLEEKYLMLRRGVQSEAVDGEK
;
A
#
# COMPACT_ATOMS: atom_id res chain seq x y z
N MET A 1 20.49 9.44 27.22
CA MET A 1 19.08 9.72 26.86
C MET A 1 18.15 8.53 27.17
N PHE A 2 18.50 7.31 26.76
CA PHE A 2 17.66 6.11 26.93
C PHE A 2 17.16 5.79 28.35
N ARG A 3 17.99 5.96 29.39
CA ARG A 3 17.55 5.71 30.78
C ARG A 3 16.35 6.55 31.21
N LYS A 4 16.28 7.83 30.80
CA LYS A 4 15.16 8.72 31.16
C LYS A 4 13.84 8.28 30.49
N VAL A 5 13.91 7.72 29.29
CA VAL A 5 12.73 7.22 28.54
C VAL A 5 12.17 5.95 29.19
N LEU A 6 13.05 5.03 29.63
CA LEU A 6 12.65 3.83 30.37
C LEU A 6 11.89 4.17 31.65
N PHE A 7 12.39 5.09 32.47
CA PHE A 7 11.67 5.54 33.68
C PHE A 7 10.28 6.12 33.38
N CYS A 8 10.11 6.84 32.27
CA CYS A 8 8.80 7.36 31.89
C CYS A 8 7.85 6.24 31.44
N ILE A 9 8.36 5.20 30.76
CA ILE A 9 7.55 4.05 30.35
C ILE A 9 7.10 3.26 31.56
N ASP A 10 8.01 2.97 32.50
CA ASP A 10 7.69 2.23 33.72
C ASP A 10 6.62 2.95 34.56
N ALA A 11 6.75 4.27 34.73
CA ALA A 11 5.76 5.09 35.43
C ALA A 11 4.40 5.11 34.71
N VAL A 12 4.39 5.16 33.38
CA VAL A 12 3.16 5.12 32.58
C VAL A 12 2.49 3.75 32.68
N VAL A 13 3.26 2.67 32.61
CA VAL A 13 2.75 1.29 32.79
C VAL A 13 2.12 1.15 34.17
N GLU A 14 2.79 1.63 35.22
CA GLU A 14 2.26 1.60 36.59
C GLU A 14 0.96 2.41 36.74
N ILE A 15 0.86 3.58 36.10
CA ILE A 15 -0.36 4.41 36.16
C ILE A 15 -1.52 3.75 35.40
N ILE A 16 -1.26 3.26 34.19
CA ILE A 16 -2.28 2.65 33.32
C ILE A 16 -2.72 1.28 33.85
N SER A 17 -1.83 0.55 34.52
CA SER A 17 -2.15 -0.76 35.10
C SER A 17 -3.06 -0.66 36.31
N LYS A 18 -3.08 0.45 37.06
CA LYS A 18 -3.87 0.60 38.30
C LYS A 18 -5.35 0.21 38.16
N PRO A 19 -6.13 0.72 37.18
CA PRO A 19 -7.52 0.31 36.99
C PRO A 19 -7.65 -1.17 36.62
N LEU A 20 -6.72 -1.70 35.83
CA LEU A 20 -6.70 -3.12 35.45
C LEU A 20 -6.43 -4.00 36.67
N VAL A 21 -5.39 -3.70 37.43
CA VAL A 21 -5.02 -4.40 38.68
C VAL A 21 -6.19 -4.37 39.67
N PHE A 22 -6.87 -3.23 39.81
CA PHE A 22 -8.07 -3.14 40.64
C PHE A 22 -9.19 -4.08 40.17
N GLY A 23 -9.46 -4.13 38.87
CA GLY A 23 -10.43 -5.06 38.29
C GLY A 23 -10.03 -6.53 38.45
N LEU A 24 -8.73 -6.84 38.28
CA LEU A 24 -8.18 -8.19 38.45
C LEU A 24 -8.32 -8.67 39.90
N ARG A 25 -7.98 -7.82 40.89
CA ARG A 25 -8.19 -8.11 42.32
C ARG A 25 -9.66 -8.32 42.66
N LYS A 26 -10.55 -7.48 42.11
CA LYS A 26 -11.99 -7.66 42.32
C LYS A 26 -12.49 -9.00 41.73
N GLY A 27 -11.93 -9.43 40.60
CA GLY A 27 -12.27 -10.72 39.97
C GLY A 27 -11.69 -11.92 40.73
N GLU A 28 -10.52 -11.75 41.33
CA GLU A 28 -9.88 -12.72 42.22
C GLU A 28 -10.79 -13.08 43.39
N ASP A 29 -11.30 -12.07 44.10
CA ASP A 29 -12.19 -12.23 45.26
C ASP A 29 -13.49 -12.99 44.92
N MET A 30 -13.88 -13.02 43.64
CA MET A 30 -15.07 -13.70 43.16
C MET A 30 -14.84 -15.15 42.70
N ASN A 31 -13.61 -15.55 42.38
CA ASN A 31 -13.34 -16.88 41.83
C ASN A 31 -11.89 -17.37 42.11
N PRO A 32 -11.73 -18.42 42.94
CA PRO A 32 -10.41 -19.00 43.25
C PRO A 32 -9.64 -19.52 42.03
N LYS A 33 -10.32 -19.97 40.98
CA LYS A 33 -9.63 -20.42 39.73
C LYS A 33 -9.09 -19.25 38.93
N PHE A 34 -9.77 -18.10 39.01
CA PHE A 34 -9.32 -16.88 38.35
C PHE A 34 -8.09 -16.30 39.07
N GLU A 35 -8.11 -16.31 40.40
CA GLU A 35 -6.95 -16.04 41.24
C GLU A 35 -5.73 -16.88 40.84
N GLU A 36 -5.89 -18.22 40.81
CA GLU A 36 -4.78 -19.13 40.49
C GLU A 36 -4.20 -18.85 39.10
N MET A 37 -5.06 -18.53 38.13
CA MET A 37 -4.65 -18.14 36.78
C MET A 37 -3.82 -16.85 36.79
N LEU A 38 -4.25 -15.82 37.52
CA LEU A 38 -3.53 -14.54 37.61
C LEU A 38 -2.17 -14.70 38.30
N VAL A 39 -2.12 -15.45 39.40
CA VAL A 39 -0.85 -15.70 40.12
C VAL A 39 0.12 -16.47 39.23
N LYS A 40 -0.35 -17.52 38.52
CA LYS A 40 0.47 -18.26 37.56
C LYS A 40 0.96 -17.38 36.41
N ALA A 41 0.12 -16.48 35.89
CA ALA A 41 0.51 -15.55 34.84
C ALA A 41 1.61 -14.59 35.35
N GLY A 42 1.44 -14.01 36.53
CA GLY A 42 2.41 -13.11 37.14
C GLY A 42 3.75 -13.78 37.42
N GLN A 43 3.71 -15.02 37.92
CA GLN A 43 4.92 -15.82 38.12
C GLN A 43 5.65 -16.15 36.81
N ARG A 44 4.91 -16.47 35.73
CA ARG A 44 5.51 -16.75 34.41
C ARG A 44 6.11 -15.51 33.75
N LEU A 45 5.48 -14.36 33.93
CA LEU A 45 5.89 -13.11 33.30
C LEU A 45 7.02 -12.44 34.09
N HIS A 46 7.17 -12.76 35.38
CA HIS A 46 8.28 -12.28 36.18
C HIS A 46 9.59 -12.95 35.76
N PHE A 47 10.49 -12.18 35.14
CA PHE A 47 11.80 -12.65 34.65
C PHE A 47 12.83 -13.00 35.75
N GLY A 48 12.42 -13.10 37.01
CA GLY A 48 13.30 -13.40 38.14
C GLY A 48 13.07 -14.80 38.71
N ASN A 49 14.16 -15.45 39.13
CA ASN A 49 14.17 -16.81 39.69
C ASN A 49 13.50 -16.94 41.08
N THR A 50 12.97 -15.86 41.62
CA THR A 50 12.28 -15.83 42.92
C THR A 50 10.77 -15.80 42.72
N PRO A 51 10.02 -16.74 43.33
CA PRO A 51 8.57 -16.70 43.29
C PRO A 51 8.06 -15.40 43.95
N LEU A 52 7.15 -14.71 43.25
CA LEU A 52 6.53 -13.50 43.75
C LEU A 52 5.48 -13.81 44.84
N PRO A 53 5.37 -12.98 45.88
CA PRO A 53 4.21 -12.95 46.75
C PRO A 53 2.93 -12.74 45.93
N LYS A 54 1.83 -13.34 46.37
CA LYS A 54 0.55 -13.38 45.65
C LYS A 54 0.08 -12.01 45.16
N GLU A 55 0.06 -11.01 46.05
CA GLU A 55 -0.37 -9.64 45.74
C GLU A 55 0.50 -8.97 44.67
N ASN A 56 1.81 -9.23 44.74
CA ASN A 56 2.79 -8.73 43.78
C ASN A 56 2.66 -9.44 42.43
N ALA A 57 2.29 -10.73 42.42
CA ALA A 57 2.07 -11.48 41.18
C ALA A 57 0.88 -10.92 40.38
N ILE A 58 -0.19 -10.50 41.05
CA ILE A 58 -1.37 -9.92 40.40
C ILE A 58 -1.07 -8.51 39.88
N GLN A 59 -0.35 -7.71 40.66
CA GLN A 59 0.12 -6.40 40.21
C GLN A 59 1.01 -6.53 38.97
N TYR A 60 2.01 -7.42 39.03
CA TYR A 60 2.92 -7.67 37.92
C TYR A 60 2.19 -8.19 36.68
N THR A 61 1.15 -9.01 36.86
CA THR A 61 0.28 -9.47 35.77
C THR A 61 -0.41 -8.30 35.07
N GLY A 62 -0.99 -7.38 35.84
CA GLY A 62 -1.63 -6.18 35.28
C GLY A 62 -0.64 -5.28 34.54
N GLU A 63 0.53 -5.04 35.12
CA GLU A 63 1.60 -4.26 34.49
C GLU A 63 2.12 -4.93 33.20
N ALA A 64 2.34 -6.24 33.23
CA ALA A 64 2.79 -7.00 32.08
C ALA A 64 1.75 -7.00 30.95
N PHE A 65 0.46 -7.12 31.26
CA PHE A 65 -0.60 -7.00 30.26
C PHE A 65 -0.58 -5.62 29.58
N VAL A 66 -0.51 -4.55 30.35
CA VAL A 66 -0.42 -3.18 29.80
C VAL A 66 0.82 -3.05 28.91
N CYS A 67 1.97 -3.50 29.39
CA CYS A 67 3.23 -3.43 28.63
C CYS A 67 3.14 -4.21 27.31
N VAL A 68 2.66 -5.45 27.33
CA VAL A 68 2.50 -6.30 26.14
C VAL A 68 1.50 -5.67 25.16
N THR A 69 0.38 -5.12 25.63
CA THR A 69 -0.57 -4.42 24.78
C THR A 69 0.06 -3.19 24.15
N MET A 70 0.75 -2.34 24.91
CA MET A 70 1.42 -1.15 24.39
C MET A 70 2.45 -1.50 23.31
N VAL A 71 3.31 -2.49 23.57
CA VAL A 71 4.32 -2.96 22.61
C VAL A 71 3.66 -3.57 21.37
N GLY A 72 2.65 -4.42 21.56
CA GLY A 72 1.92 -5.04 20.46
C GLY A 72 1.24 -4.00 19.56
N THR A 73 0.56 -3.02 20.15
CA THR A 73 -0.06 -1.91 19.40
C THR A 73 0.99 -1.08 18.66
N ALA A 74 2.15 -0.81 19.27
CA ALA A 74 3.24 -0.08 18.62
C ALA A 74 3.78 -0.85 17.39
N ILE A 75 3.96 -2.17 17.50
CA ILE A 75 4.41 -3.02 16.39
C ILE A 75 3.37 -2.99 15.26
N VAL A 76 2.09 -3.23 15.57
CA VAL A 76 1.01 -3.23 14.57
C VAL A 76 0.91 -1.87 13.88
N TYR A 77 1.01 -0.78 14.63
CA TYR A 77 0.99 0.57 14.08
C TYR A 77 2.17 0.83 13.13
N GLN A 78 3.39 0.49 13.54
CA GLN A 78 4.58 0.67 12.71
C GLN A 78 4.51 -0.19 11.45
N TRP A 79 4.06 -1.44 11.57
CA TRP A 79 3.85 -2.33 10.43
C TRP A 79 2.84 -1.73 9.44
N SER A 80 1.68 -1.30 9.93
CA SER A 80 0.64 -0.70 9.10
C SER A 80 1.14 0.54 8.36
N ARG A 81 1.90 1.40 9.05
CA ARG A 81 2.49 2.59 8.45
C ARG A 81 3.55 2.29 7.40
N SER A 82 4.36 1.26 7.63
CA SER A 82 5.35 0.78 6.66
C SER A 82 4.65 0.26 5.39
N ARG A 83 3.60 -0.55 5.57
CA ARG A 83 2.80 -1.09 4.46
C ARG A 83 2.13 0.03 3.66
N GLU A 84 1.55 1.03 4.32
CA GLU A 84 0.91 2.16 3.63
C GLU A 84 1.91 2.95 2.75
N ARG A 85 3.17 3.09 3.19
CA ARG A 85 4.21 3.72 2.36
C ARG A 85 4.55 2.88 1.14
N GLN A 86 4.75 1.58 1.33
CA GLN A 86 5.04 0.65 0.24
C GLN A 86 3.90 0.61 -0.78
N ASP A 87 2.64 0.60 -0.32
CA ASP A 87 1.47 0.62 -1.18
C ASP A 87 1.39 1.93 -2.00
N LYS A 88 1.74 3.07 -1.40
CA LYS A 88 1.81 4.37 -2.11
C LYS A 88 2.90 4.38 -3.18
N GLU A 89 4.11 3.92 -2.84
CA GLU A 89 5.23 3.84 -3.78
C GLU A 89 4.90 2.92 -4.96
N LEU A 90 4.29 1.75 -4.68
CA LEU A 90 3.84 0.82 -5.71
C LEU A 90 2.77 1.45 -6.62
N LEU A 91 1.81 2.18 -6.05
CA LEU A 91 0.77 2.84 -6.83
C LEU A 91 1.34 3.92 -7.74
N GLU A 92 2.30 4.72 -7.25
CA GLU A 92 2.99 5.73 -8.07
C GLU A 92 3.78 5.09 -9.20
N TYR A 93 4.51 4.01 -8.92
CA TYR A 93 5.22 3.24 -9.93
C TYR A 93 4.26 2.72 -11.01
N LEU A 94 3.15 2.08 -10.63
CA LEU A 94 2.15 1.56 -11.57
C LEU A 94 1.53 2.67 -12.43
N LYS A 95 1.30 3.86 -11.87
CA LYS A 95 0.82 5.04 -12.63
C LYS A 95 1.84 5.50 -13.67
N GLN A 96 3.12 5.59 -13.29
CA GLN A 96 4.20 5.96 -14.21
C GLN A 96 4.38 4.92 -15.32
N GLU A 97 4.35 3.64 -14.97
CA GLU A 97 4.46 2.52 -15.91
C GLU A 97 3.30 2.53 -16.92
N ARG A 98 2.06 2.71 -16.45
CA ARG A 98 0.89 2.85 -17.32
C ARG A 98 1.04 4.04 -18.27
N TRP A 99 1.42 5.20 -17.74
CA TRP A 99 1.61 6.40 -18.54
C TRP A 99 2.66 6.20 -19.64
N ARG A 100 3.79 5.57 -19.32
CA ARG A 100 4.84 5.25 -20.32
C ARG A 100 4.30 4.34 -21.42
N LYS A 101 3.60 3.26 -21.07
CA LYS A 101 3.02 2.32 -22.05
C LYS A 101 1.98 2.98 -22.94
N GLU A 102 1.13 3.83 -22.37
CA GLU A 102 0.16 4.62 -23.15
C GLU A 102 0.86 5.55 -24.14
N GLN A 103 1.90 6.28 -23.71
CA GLN A 103 2.67 7.14 -24.61
C GLN A 103 3.35 6.37 -25.74
N GLU A 104 3.94 5.21 -25.45
CA GLU A 104 4.55 4.33 -26.47
C GLU A 104 3.52 3.87 -27.49
N PHE A 105 2.35 3.41 -27.02
CA PHE A 105 1.25 2.99 -27.90
C PHE A 105 0.75 4.15 -28.78
N PHE A 106 0.53 5.33 -28.22
CA PHE A 106 0.10 6.49 -29.00
C PHE A 106 1.15 6.94 -30.02
N LYS A 107 2.44 6.86 -29.68
CA LYS A 107 3.53 7.17 -30.60
C LYS A 107 3.56 6.20 -31.78
N GLU A 108 3.48 4.89 -31.51
CA GLU A 108 3.44 3.86 -32.56
C GLU A 108 2.22 4.03 -33.46
N ARG A 109 1.03 4.27 -32.86
CA ARG A 109 -0.20 4.43 -33.63
C ARG A 109 -0.21 5.71 -34.47
N LYS A 110 0.33 6.81 -33.95
CA LYS A 110 0.50 8.05 -34.71
C LYS A 110 1.43 7.84 -35.90
N GLN A 111 2.53 7.11 -35.71
CA GLN A 111 3.47 6.83 -36.79
C GLN A 111 2.81 5.99 -37.90
N LYS A 112 2.08 4.92 -37.54
CA LYS A 112 1.30 4.12 -38.50
C LYS A 112 0.30 4.95 -39.29
N LEU A 113 -0.42 5.86 -38.63
CA LEU A 113 -1.36 6.76 -39.30
C LEU A 113 -0.67 7.71 -40.28
N VAL A 114 0.53 8.19 -39.96
CA VAL A 114 1.32 9.05 -40.87
C VAL A 114 1.76 8.25 -42.11
N GLU A 115 2.23 7.02 -41.92
CA GLU A 115 2.64 6.12 -43.01
C GLU A 115 1.46 5.77 -43.92
N GLU A 116 0.30 5.43 -43.35
CA GLU A 116 -0.93 5.15 -44.11
C GLU A 116 -1.41 6.38 -44.89
N ASN A 117 -1.38 7.56 -44.28
CA ASN A 117 -1.79 8.80 -44.93
C ASN A 117 -0.85 9.20 -46.07
N GLN A 118 0.47 9.03 -45.90
CA GLN A 118 1.45 9.23 -46.97
C GLN A 118 1.19 8.29 -48.14
N LYS A 119 0.89 7.01 -47.87
CA LYS A 119 0.58 6.03 -48.90
C LYS A 119 -0.70 6.40 -49.66
N LEU A 120 -1.76 6.76 -48.95
CA LEU A 120 -3.01 7.22 -49.56
C LEU A 120 -2.82 8.47 -50.40
N HIS A 121 -1.99 9.41 -49.95
CA HIS A 121 -1.68 10.62 -50.71
C HIS A 121 -0.95 10.28 -52.02
N GLN A 122 0.02 9.36 -52.00
CA GLN A 122 0.71 8.90 -53.21
C GLN A 122 -0.25 8.20 -54.18
N GLU A 123 -1.14 7.33 -53.67
CA GLU A 123 -2.15 6.64 -54.47
C GLU A 123 -3.13 7.64 -55.13
N LEU A 124 -3.55 8.67 -54.38
CA LEU A 124 -4.40 9.75 -54.91
C LEU A 124 -3.69 10.53 -56.02
N THR A 125 -2.44 10.95 -55.82
CA THR A 125 -1.67 11.67 -56.84
C THR A 125 -1.53 10.86 -58.12
N MET A 126 -1.20 9.57 -58.01
CA MET A 126 -1.13 8.70 -59.20
C MET A 126 -2.48 8.56 -59.92
N LEU A 127 -3.57 8.49 -59.17
CA LEU A 127 -4.91 8.39 -59.74
C LEU A 127 -5.31 9.70 -60.45
N GLU A 128 -4.99 10.86 -59.86
CA GLU A 128 -5.20 12.18 -60.46
C GLU A 128 -4.40 12.35 -61.76
N GLU A 129 -3.13 11.96 -61.76
CA GLU A 129 -2.29 11.98 -62.97
C GLU A 129 -2.87 11.08 -64.07
N LYS A 130 -3.29 9.85 -63.72
CA LYS A 130 -3.92 8.92 -64.66
C LYS A 130 -5.23 9.48 -65.22
N TYR A 131 -6.06 10.10 -64.38
CA TYR A 131 -7.29 10.76 -64.81
C TYR A 131 -7.01 11.92 -65.76
N LEU A 132 -6.01 12.75 -65.46
CA LEU A 132 -5.59 13.86 -66.33
C LEU A 132 -5.09 13.36 -67.69
N MET A 133 -4.30 12.28 -67.73
CA MET A 133 -3.85 11.68 -68.99
C MET A 133 -5.02 11.14 -69.82
N LEU A 134 -5.95 10.42 -69.20
CA LEU A 134 -7.16 9.92 -69.87
C LEU A 134 -8.01 11.08 -70.42
N ARG A 135 -8.23 12.13 -69.62
CA ARG A 135 -8.98 13.32 -70.04
C ARG A 135 -8.33 14.03 -71.23
N ARG A 136 -7.00 14.13 -71.25
CA ARG A 136 -6.24 14.70 -72.38
C ARG A 136 -6.31 13.82 -73.63
N GLY A 137 -6.26 12.49 -73.48
CA GLY A 137 -6.43 11.53 -74.58
C GLY A 137 -7.80 11.66 -75.24
N VAL A 138 -8.87 11.70 -74.44
CA VAL A 138 -10.25 11.86 -74.94
C VAL A 138 -10.45 13.22 -75.65
N GLN A 139 -9.81 14.29 -75.19
CA GLN A 139 -9.86 15.59 -75.87
C GLN A 139 -9.09 15.62 -77.20
N SER A 140 -7.99 14.85 -77.32
CA SER A 140 -7.23 14.73 -78.58
C SER A 140 -8.01 13.93 -79.63
N GLU A 141 -8.66 12.83 -79.23
CA GLU A 141 -9.47 12.00 -80.13
C GLU A 141 -10.73 12.72 -80.63
N ALA A 142 -11.34 13.58 -79.81
CA ALA A 142 -12.48 14.40 -80.23
C ALA A 142 -12.11 15.47 -81.28
N VAL A 143 -10.86 15.95 -81.30
CA VAL A 143 -10.36 16.95 -82.26
C VAL A 143 -9.95 16.32 -83.59
N ASP A 144 -9.47 15.07 -83.59
CA ASP A 144 -9.11 14.35 -84.82
C ASP A 144 -10.31 13.68 -85.51
N GLY A 145 -11.44 13.50 -84.82
CA GLY A 145 -12.68 12.95 -85.37
C GLY A 145 -13.60 13.95 -86.10
N GLU A 146 -13.26 15.24 -86.13
CA GLU A 146 -14.03 16.31 -86.82
C GLU A 146 -13.43 16.73 -88.19
N LYS A 147 -12.51 15.94 -88.77
CA LYS A 147 -11.99 16.14 -90.14
C LYS A 147 -12.54 15.09 -91.10
#